data_AF-A0A972P0P4-F1
#
_entry.id   AF-A0A972P0P4-F1
#
_cell.length_a   1.000
_cell.length_b   1.000
_cell.length_c   1.000
_cell.angle_alpha   90.00
_cell.angle_beta   90.00
_cell.angle_gamma   90.00
#
_symmetry.space_group_name_H-M   'P 1'
#
loop_
_entity.id
_entity.type
_entity.pdbx_description
1 polymer ?
#
loop_
_entity_poly.entity_id
_entity_poly.type
_entity_poly.pdbx_seq_one_letter_code
_entity_poly.pdbx_strand_id
1 'polypeptide(L)'
;MAMKKTDLEKNKALKLNNAMKLSTADRFGKAAAADPKLDRREQRKLDQAQGLVAFACKLNGDLVTELKERAATHPEGMTGLLNEVIKRGLAG
;
A
#
# COMPACT_ATOMS: atom_id res chain seq x y z
N MET A 1 -7.52 -40.56 -32.87
CA MET A 1 -6.18 -41.05 -33.28
C MET A 1 -5.28 -41.03 -32.06
N ALA A 2 -4.79 -42.20 -31.61
CA ALA A 2 -3.93 -42.29 -30.43
C ALA A 2 -2.60 -41.56 -30.71
N MET A 3 -2.25 -40.58 -29.87
CA MET A 3 -1.00 -39.84 -30.04
C MET A 3 0.20 -40.79 -29.97
N LYS A 4 1.13 -40.64 -30.91
CA LYS A 4 2.38 -41.39 -30.91
C LYS A 4 3.17 -41.01 -29.64
N LYS A 5 3.88 -41.97 -29.05
CA LYS A 5 4.64 -41.75 -27.80
C LYS A 5 5.60 -40.56 -27.90
N THR A 6 6.14 -40.31 -29.08
CA THR A 6 7.01 -39.15 -29.38
C THR A 6 6.29 -37.80 -29.26
N ASP A 7 5.00 -37.73 -29.61
CA ASP A 7 4.23 -36.50 -29.53
C ASP A 7 3.86 -36.17 -28.08
N LEU A 8 3.67 -37.20 -27.24
CA LEU A 8 3.50 -37.02 -25.80
C LEU A 8 4.76 -36.45 -25.14
N GLU A 9 5.94 -36.90 -25.55
CA GLU A 9 7.20 -36.38 -25.01
C GLU A 9 7.46 -34.94 -25.43
N LYS A 10 7.16 -34.57 -26.69
CA LYS A 10 7.20 -33.18 -27.16
C LYS A 10 6.25 -32.28 -26.37
N ASN A 11 5.02 -32.73 -26.12
CA ASN A 11 4.06 -31.98 -25.33
C ASN A 11 4.50 -31.80 -23.88
N LYS A 12 5.17 -32.79 -23.28
CA LYS A 12 5.76 -32.67 -21.94
C LYS A 12 6.90 -31.65 -21.92
N ALA A 13 7.80 -31.68 -22.90
CA ALA A 13 8.87 -30.71 -23.02
C ALA A 13 8.34 -29.27 -23.20
N LEU A 14 7.30 -29.08 -24.01
CA LEU A 14 6.64 -27.78 -24.18
C LEU A 14 6.01 -27.27 -22.89
N LYS A 15 5.34 -28.14 -22.12
CA LYS A 15 4.76 -27.79 -20.82
C LYS A 15 5.81 -27.36 -19.81
N LEU A 16 6.93 -28.09 -19.73
CA LEU A 16 8.04 -27.74 -18.83
C LEU A 16 8.67 -26.39 -19.20
N ASN A 17 8.88 -26.14 -20.49
CA ASN A 17 9.47 -24.89 -20.95
C ASN A 17 8.53 -23.68 -20.68
N ASN A 18 7.22 -23.86 -20.88
CA ASN A 18 6.23 -22.84 -20.52
C ASN A 18 6.18 -22.57 -19.02
N ALA A 19 6.22 -23.61 -18.18
CA ALA A 19 6.28 -23.46 -16.72
C ALA A 19 7.54 -22.70 -16.27
N MET A 20 8.69 -22.97 -16.89
CA MET A 20 9.94 -22.27 -16.59
C MET A 20 9.92 -20.80 -17.00
N LYS A 21 9.22 -20.45 -18.08
CA LYS A 21 9.01 -19.05 -18.51
C LYS A 21 8.04 -18.28 -17.60
N LEU A 22 7.05 -18.96 -17.04
CA LEU A 22 6.05 -18.34 -16.14
C LEU A 22 6.61 -18.10 -14.72
N SER A 23 7.52 -18.94 -14.23
CA SER A 23 8.09 -18.82 -12.88
C SER A 23 8.91 -17.54 -12.66
N THR A 24 9.33 -16.87 -13.74
CA THR A 24 10.06 -15.60 -13.68
C THR A 24 9.18 -14.37 -13.74
N ALA A 25 7.91 -14.51 -14.15
CA ALA A 25 6.95 -13.41 -14.25
C ALA A 25 6.28 -13.05 -12.91
N ASP A 26 6.12 -14.01 -12.01
CA ASP A 26 5.44 -13.83 -10.70
C ASP A 26 6.19 -12.92 -9.71
N ARG A 27 7.42 -12.51 -10.05
CA ARG A 27 8.28 -11.70 -9.17
C ARG A 27 8.02 -10.20 -9.27
N PHE A 28 7.37 -9.73 -10.33
CA PHE A 28 7.02 -8.32 -10.51
C PHE A 28 5.62 -8.05 -9.92
N GLY A 29 5.55 -7.80 -8.61
CA GLY A 29 4.35 -7.25 -7.96
C GLY A 29 3.98 -7.84 -6.59
N LYS A 30 4.39 -9.08 -6.28
CA LYS A 30 4.03 -9.70 -4.98
C LYS A 30 4.77 -9.11 -3.77
N ALA A 31 5.94 -8.48 -3.97
CA ALA A 31 6.63 -7.76 -2.89
C ALA A 31 5.87 -6.50 -2.42
N ALA A 32 4.91 -5.99 -3.22
CA ALA A 32 4.02 -4.90 -2.83
C ALA A 32 2.71 -5.39 -2.18
N ALA A 33 2.50 -6.71 -2.07
CA ALA A 33 1.30 -7.34 -1.53
C ALA A 33 1.51 -7.98 -0.13
N ALA A 34 2.69 -7.78 0.48
CA ALA A 34 3.04 -8.38 1.77
C ALA A 34 2.45 -7.64 2.99
N ASP A 35 1.94 -6.43 2.82
CA ASP A 35 1.11 -5.76 3.84
C ASP A 35 -0.33 -5.67 3.32
N PRO A 36 -1.35 -6.13 4.07
CA PRO A 36 -2.73 -5.80 3.78
C PRO A 36 -2.92 -4.32 4.13
N LYS A 37 -2.34 -3.44 3.30
CA LYS A 37 -2.63 -2.02 3.32
C LYS A 37 -4.07 -1.93 2.85
N LEU A 38 -4.97 -1.86 3.83
CA LEU A 38 -6.41 -1.66 3.72
C LEU A 38 -6.69 -0.83 2.46
N ASP A 39 -7.52 -1.35 1.56
CA ASP A 39 -7.70 -0.79 0.22
C ASP A 39 -7.84 0.72 0.36
N ARG A 40 -6.97 1.49 -0.32
CA ARG A 40 -6.88 2.96 -0.17
C ARG A 40 -8.24 3.61 -0.41
N ARG A 41 -9.14 2.94 -1.12
CA ARG A 41 -10.54 3.34 -1.30
C ARG A 41 -11.38 3.17 -0.04
N GLU A 42 -11.25 2.04 0.64
CA GLU A 42 -11.93 1.76 1.91
C GLU A 42 -11.43 2.71 3.00
N GLN A 43 -10.13 2.97 3.06
CA GLN A 43 -9.57 3.96 3.98
C GLN A 43 -10.16 5.36 3.74
N ARG A 44 -10.24 5.81 2.49
CA ARG A 44 -10.89 7.10 2.15
C ARG A 44 -12.38 7.12 2.49
N LYS A 45 -13.10 6.00 2.38
CA LYS A 45 -14.52 5.93 2.77
C LYS A 45 -14.67 6.07 4.29
N LEU A 46 -13.78 5.44 5.06
CA LEU A 46 -13.75 5.59 6.51
C LEU A 46 -13.40 7.03 6.91
N ASP A 47 -12.39 7.61 6.27
CA ASP A 47 -11.98 9.00 6.49
C ASP A 47 -13.13 9.97 6.17
N GLN A 48 -13.83 9.76 5.04
CA GLN A 48 -15.02 10.55 4.68
C GLN A 48 -16.17 10.39 5.66
N ALA A 49 -16.42 9.17 6.15
CA ALA A 49 -17.43 8.93 7.18
C ALA A 49 -17.09 9.62 8.50
N GLN A 50 -15.79 9.79 8.78
CA GLN A 50 -15.28 10.55 9.92
C GLN A 50 -15.17 12.06 9.65
N GLY A 51 -15.57 12.54 8.46
CA GLY A 51 -15.47 13.95 8.08
C GLY A 51 -14.05 14.44 7.80
N LEU A 52 -13.07 13.53 7.68
CA LEU A 52 -11.68 13.86 7.39
C LEU A 52 -11.53 14.25 5.92
N VAL A 53 -11.00 15.44 5.68
CA VAL A 53 -10.70 15.97 4.35
C VAL A 53 -9.20 16.04 4.16
N ALA A 54 -8.71 15.55 3.02
CA ALA A 54 -7.30 15.66 2.66
C ALA A 54 -6.95 17.14 2.39
N PHE A 55 -6.23 17.77 3.33
CA PHE A 55 -5.82 19.16 3.23
C PHE A 55 -4.30 19.25 3.02
N ALA A 56 -3.88 19.64 1.81
CA ALA A 56 -2.47 19.71 1.45
C ALA A 56 -1.93 21.13 1.65
N CYS A 57 -1.20 21.34 2.76
CA CYS A 57 -0.41 22.55 2.99
C CYS A 57 1.09 22.26 2.98
N LYS A 58 1.86 23.20 2.45
CA LYS A 58 3.32 23.16 2.56
C LYS A 58 3.73 23.65 3.94
N LEU A 59 4.47 22.82 4.67
CA LEU A 59 5.04 23.15 5.98
C LEU A 59 6.57 23.19 5.85
N ASN A 60 7.22 23.92 6.75
CA ASN A 60 8.68 23.88 6.86
C ASN A 60 9.13 22.45 7.27
N GLY A 61 10.23 21.96 6.72
CA GLY A 61 10.77 20.63 7.01
C GLY A 61 11.10 20.41 8.48
N ASP A 62 11.61 21.43 9.18
CA ASP A 62 11.92 21.35 10.60
C ASP A 62 10.64 21.17 11.43
N LEU A 63 9.60 21.93 11.08
CA LEU A 63 8.28 21.84 11.71
C LEU A 63 7.62 20.48 11.46
N VAL A 64 7.78 19.89 10.27
CA VAL A 64 7.30 18.52 10.00
C VAL A 64 8.04 17.50 10.86
N THR A 65 9.32 17.71 11.15
CA THR A 65 10.13 16.82 11.98
C THR A 65 9.66 16.88 13.44
N GLU A 66 9.48 18.09 13.97
CA GLU A 66 8.94 18.32 15.32
C GLU A 66 7.53 17.72 15.49
N LEU A 67 6.65 17.90 14.49
CA LEU A 67 5.32 17.29 14.51
C LEU A 67 5.39 15.76 14.53
N LYS A 68 6.34 15.14 13.81
CA LYS A 68 6.51 13.68 13.81
C LYS A 68 6.99 13.16 15.15
N GLU A 69 7.96 13.84 15.76
CA GLU A 69 8.47 13.49 17.09
C GLU A 69 7.37 13.56 18.15
N ARG A 70 6.56 14.63 18.11
CA ARG A 70 5.42 14.79 19.03
C ARG A 70 4.28 13.82 18.75
N ALA A 71 3.98 13.56 17.48
CA ALA A 71 2.97 12.59 17.10
C ALA A 71 3.31 11.16 17.53
N ALA A 72 4.60 10.82 17.67
CA ALA A 72 5.05 9.50 18.09
C ALA A 72 4.60 9.13 19.51
N THR A 73 4.39 10.12 20.38
CA THR A 73 3.95 9.93 21.77
C THR A 73 2.46 10.29 21.97
N HIS A 74 1.77 10.74 20.92
CA HIS A 74 0.39 11.21 21.00
C HIS A 74 -0.61 10.06 20.86
N PRO A 75 -1.62 9.92 21.77
CA PRO A 75 -2.56 8.78 21.75
C PRO A 75 -3.41 8.73 20.47
N GLU A 76 -3.69 9.87 19.85
CA GLU A 76 -4.44 9.98 18.59
C GLU A 76 -3.55 10.12 17.34
N GLY A 77 -2.23 9.91 17.51
CA GLY A 77 -1.23 10.06 16.45
C GLY A 77 -1.16 11.46 15.83
N MET A 78 -0.71 11.53 14.58
CA MET A 78 -0.47 12.80 13.86
C MET A 78 -1.74 13.63 13.64
N THR A 79 -2.85 12.99 13.26
CA THR A 79 -4.09 13.70 12.95
C THR A 79 -4.70 14.33 14.20
N GLY A 80 -4.70 13.64 15.34
CA GLY A 80 -5.18 14.20 16.60
C GLY A 80 -4.30 15.34 17.09
N LEU A 81 -2.97 15.16 17.06
CA LEU A 81 -2.01 16.23 17.41
C LEU A 81 -2.25 17.49 16.56
N LEU A 82 -2.42 17.33 15.23
CA LEU A 82 -2.70 18.45 14.34
C LEU A 82 -4.04 19.12 14.69
N ASN A 83 -5.09 18.35 14.99
CA ASN A 83 -6.37 18.91 15.40
C ASN A 83 -6.25 19.76 16.67
N GLU A 84 -5.51 19.30 17.68
CA GLU A 84 -5.28 20.06 18.91
C GLU A 84 -4.49 21.35 18.66
N VAL A 85 -3.36 21.25 17.95
CA VAL A 85 -2.50 22.40 17.65
C VAL A 85 -3.25 23.45 16.82
N ILE A 86 -3.99 23.02 15.79
CA ILE A 86 -4.77 23.92 14.94
C ILE A 86 -5.90 24.56 15.74
N LYS A 87 -6.68 23.79 16.52
CA LYS A 87 -7.75 24.35 17.37
C LYS A 87 -7.21 25.36 18.37
N ARG A 88 -6.08 25.05 19.02
CA ARG A 88 -5.42 25.97 19.96
C ARG A 88 -4.94 27.26 19.29
N GLY A 89 -4.42 27.18 18.06
CA GLY A 89 -4.02 28.36 17.29
C GLY A 89 -5.19 29.19 16.77
N LEU A 90 -6.34 28.57 16.51
CA LEU A 90 -7.57 29.24 16.07
C LEU A 90 -8.36 29.88 17.23
N ALA A 91 -8.17 29.40 18.46
CA ALA A 91 -8.83 29.90 19.66
C ALA A 91 -8.16 31.17 20.24
N GLY A 92 -7.46 31.94 19.40
CA GLY A 92 -6.67 33.12 19.77
C GLY A 92 -7.39 34.12 20.67
#